data_AF-A0A559RLZ7-F1
#
_entry.id   AF-A0A559RLZ7-F1
#
_cell.length_a   1.000
_cell.length_b   1.000
_cell.length_c   1.000
_cell.angle_alpha   90.00
_cell.angle_beta   90.00
_cell.angle_gamma   90.00
#
_symmetry.space_group_name_H-M   'P 1'
#
loop_
_entity.id
_entity.type
_entity.pdbx_description
1 polymer ?
#
loop_
_entity_poly.entity_id
_entity_poly.type
_entity_poly.pdbx_seq_one_letter_code
_entity_poly.pdbx_strand_id
1 'polypeptide(L)'
;METSREKYQRAQKRVDEIKEFYNHLGMYIIFVCIFIGLNIYTSNFFWAIFPILGWGIGILSHASKVYRWNPLFSKDWERRKIDQFMNNEEL
;
A
#
# COMPACT_ATOMS: atom_id res chain seq x y z
N MET A 1 5.46 15.21 27.72
CA MET A 1 4.05 15.20 27.27
C MET A 1 4.03 15.75 25.87
N GLU A 2 3.49 15.01 24.90
CA GLU A 2 3.37 15.48 23.52
C GLU A 2 2.41 16.68 23.48
N THR A 3 2.84 17.80 22.92
CA THR A 3 2.07 19.05 22.88
C THR A 3 0.90 18.92 21.89
N SER A 4 -0.20 19.65 22.10
CA SER A 4 -1.37 19.62 21.20
C SER A 4 -1.02 19.91 19.73
N ARG A 5 0.06 20.69 19.50
CA ARG A 5 0.59 21.02 18.18
C ARG A 5 1.22 19.82 17.48
N GLU A 6 1.99 19.01 18.20
CA GLU A 6 2.64 17.80 17.66
C GLU A 6 1.60 16.75 17.27
N LYS A 7 0.55 16.56 18.09
CA LYS A 7 -0.57 15.66 17.77
C LYS A 7 -1.31 16.10 16.51
N TYR A 8 -1.57 17.39 16.37
CA TYR A 8 -2.22 17.95 15.18
C TYR A 8 -1.37 17.76 13.92
N GLN A 9 -0.07 18.06 13.97
CA GLN A 9 0.85 17.87 12.84
C GLN A 9 0.93 16.40 12.40
N ARG A 10 0.97 15.47 13.37
CA ARG A 10 0.99 14.04 13.10
C ARG A 10 -0.30 13.56 12.43
N ALA A 11 -1.45 14.08 12.87
CA ALA A 11 -2.74 13.81 12.26
C ALA A 11 -2.86 14.42 10.85
N GLN A 12 -2.35 15.64 10.64
CA GLN A 12 -2.34 16.29 9.33
C GLN A 12 -1.49 15.51 8.32
N LYS A 13 -0.26 15.14 8.69
CA LYS A 13 0.61 14.32 7.84
C LYS A 13 -0.07 13.00 7.44
N ARG A 14 -0.82 12.40 8.37
CA ARG A 14 -1.56 11.18 8.11
C ARG A 14 -2.66 11.36 7.05
N VAL A 15 -3.39 12.47 7.11
CA VAL A 15 -4.40 12.81 6.10
C VAL A 15 -3.75 13.04 4.73
N ASP A 16 -2.60 13.70 4.70
CA ASP A 16 -1.88 13.97 3.46
C ASP A 16 -1.38 12.69 2.80
N GLU A 17 -0.81 11.75 3.57
CA GLU A 17 -0.43 10.40 3.09
C GLU A 17 -1.61 9.65 2.46
N ILE A 18 -2.80 9.74 3.07
CA ILE A 18 -4.01 9.10 2.55
C ILE A 18 -4.46 9.76 1.23
N LYS A 19 -4.44 11.10 1.15
CA LYS A 19 -4.78 11.83 -0.07
C LYS A 19 -3.84 11.50 -1.22
N GLU A 20 -2.54 11.46 -0.95
CA GLU A 20 -1.52 11.09 -1.94
C GLU A 20 -1.78 9.69 -2.49
N PHE A 21 -2.11 8.72 -1.62
CA PHE A 21 -2.49 7.38 -2.05
C PHE A 21 -3.70 7.37 -2.97
N TYR A 22 -4.80 8.08 -2.62
CA TYR A 22 -5.99 8.15 -3.47
C TYR A 22 -5.70 8.79 -4.82
N ASN A 23 -4.85 9.81 -4.87
CA ASN A 23 -4.44 10.43 -6.13
C ASN A 23 -3.68 9.43 -7.02
N HIS A 24 -2.73 8.68 -6.46
CA HIS A 24 -1.99 7.64 -7.18
C HIS A 24 -2.89 6.49 -7.63
N LEU A 25 -3.81 6.04 -6.77
CA LEU A 25 -4.78 5.00 -7.08
C LEU A 25 -5.74 5.46 -8.20
N GLY A 26 -6.21 6.70 -8.15
CA GLY A 26 -7.07 7.29 -9.17
C GLY A 26 -6.38 7.31 -10.53
N MET A 27 -5.14 7.80 -10.59
CA MET A 27 -4.33 7.75 -11.81
C MET A 27 -4.15 6.31 -12.31
N TYR A 28 -3.82 5.38 -11.41
CA TYR A 28 -3.68 3.97 -11.77
C TYR A 28 -4.96 3.40 -12.41
N ILE A 29 -6.13 3.63 -11.83
CA ILE A 29 -7.42 3.15 -12.40
C ILE A 29 -7.67 3.75 -13.78
N ILE A 30 -7.41 5.04 -13.97
CA ILE A 30 -7.56 5.71 -15.28
C ILE A 30 -6.67 5.02 -16.32
N PHE A 31 -5.39 4.81 -16.01
CA PHE A 31 -4.47 4.14 -16.92
C PHE A 31 -4.82 2.67 -17.18
N VAL A 32 -5.31 1.94 -16.17
CA VAL A 32 -5.80 0.56 -16.33
C VAL A 32 -6.95 0.54 -17.36
N CYS A 33 -7.92 1.44 -17.25
CA CYS A 33 -9.02 1.55 -18.22
C CYS A 33 -8.50 1.86 -19.64
N ILE A 34 -7.52 2.76 -19.76
CA ILE A 34 -6.88 3.08 -21.04
C ILE A 34 -6.17 1.86 -21.61
N PHE A 35 -5.38 1.13 -20.81
CA PHE A 35 -4.65 -0.06 -21.28
C PHE A 35 -5.59 -1.19 -21.70
N ILE A 36 -6.65 -1.44 -20.95
CA ILE A 36 -7.67 -2.42 -21.32
C ILE A 36 -8.35 -2.00 -22.63
N GLY A 37 -8.74 -0.73 -22.75
CA GLY A 37 -9.31 -0.20 -23.99
C GLY A 37 -8.38 -0.40 -25.18
N LEU A 38 -7.12 0.03 -25.07
CA LEU A 38 -6.12 -0.14 -26.12
C LEU A 38 -5.89 -1.60 -26.49
N ASN A 39 -5.89 -2.49 -25.49
CA ASN A 39 -5.69 -3.91 -25.73
C ASN A 39 -6.77 -4.49 -26.66
N ILE A 40 -8.05 -4.18 -26.37
CA ILE A 40 -9.20 -4.63 -27.17
C ILE A 40 -9.07 -4.20 -28.64
N TYR A 41 -8.56 -2.99 -28.91
CA TYR A 41 -8.41 -2.49 -30.27
C TYR A 41 -7.13 -2.93 -31.00
N THR A 42 -6.08 -3.31 -30.26
CA THR A 42 -4.74 -3.48 -30.85
C THR A 42 -4.33 -4.95 -30.99
N SER A 43 -4.83 -5.85 -30.14
CA SER A 43 -4.31 -7.23 -30.11
C SER A 43 -5.32 -8.23 -29.60
N ASN A 44 -5.25 -9.47 -30.11
CA ASN A 44 -5.94 -10.62 -29.51
C ASN A 44 -5.25 -11.12 -28.23
N PHE A 45 -4.04 -10.64 -27.94
CA PHE A 45 -3.29 -10.99 -26.74
C PHE A 45 -3.40 -9.89 -25.68
N PHE A 46 -3.70 -10.29 -24.44
CA PHE A 46 -3.94 -9.38 -23.31
C PHE A 46 -2.64 -8.80 -22.71
N TRP A 47 -1.84 -8.11 -23.52
CA TRP A 47 -0.62 -7.42 -23.11
C TRP A 47 -0.83 -6.37 -22.01
N ALA A 48 -2.04 -5.84 -21.83
CA ALA A 48 -2.34 -4.87 -20.77
C ALA A 48 -2.09 -5.45 -19.36
N ILE A 49 -2.07 -6.77 -19.20
CA ILE A 49 -1.79 -7.42 -17.92
C ILE A 49 -0.42 -7.05 -17.33
N PHE A 50 0.60 -6.85 -18.18
CA PHE A 50 1.96 -6.57 -17.71
C PHE A 50 2.07 -5.21 -17.01
N PRO A 51 1.67 -4.07 -17.61
CA PRO A 51 1.70 -2.78 -16.90
C PRO A 51 0.72 -2.74 -15.73
N ILE A 52 -0.45 -3.38 -15.83
CA ILE A 52 -1.43 -3.45 -14.73
C ILE A 52 -0.81 -4.15 -13.52
N LEU A 53 -0.26 -5.35 -13.68
CA LEU A 53 0.35 -6.07 -12.56
C LEU A 53 1.62 -5.38 -12.06
N GLY A 54 2.49 -4.90 -12.96
CA GLY A 54 3.72 -4.21 -12.59
C GLY A 54 3.48 -2.97 -11.73
N TRP A 55 2.59 -2.07 -12.14
CA TRP A 55 2.22 -0.90 -11.33
C TRP A 55 1.32 -1.25 -10.15
N GLY A 56 0.46 -2.26 -10.28
CA GLY A 56 -0.44 -2.71 -9.22
C GLY A 56 0.32 -3.13 -7.95
N ILE A 57 1.50 -3.73 -8.08
CA ILE A 57 2.36 -4.05 -6.93
C ILE A 57 2.82 -2.78 -6.20
N GLY A 58 3.19 -1.72 -6.94
CA GLY A 58 3.57 -0.43 -6.36
C GLY A 58 2.42 0.23 -5.60
N ILE A 59 1.20 0.19 -6.15
CA ILE A 59 -0.01 0.67 -5.48
C ILE A 59 -0.29 -0.14 -4.21
N LEU A 60 -0.16 -1.47 -4.26
CA LEU A 60 -0.38 -2.32 -3.09
C LEU A 60 0.65 -2.06 -1.99
N SER A 61 1.91 -1.84 -2.35
CA SER A 61 2.97 -1.45 -1.40
C SER A 61 2.67 -0.10 -0.74
N HIS A 62 2.22 0.89 -1.52
CA HIS A 62 1.81 2.19 -0.99
C HIS A 62 0.61 2.05 -0.04
N ALA A 63 -0.39 1.24 -0.41
CA ALA A 63 -1.54 0.94 0.43
C ALA A 63 -1.12 0.31 1.77
N SER A 64 -0.20 -0.67 1.75
CA SER A 64 0.32 -1.30 2.96
C SER A 64 0.92 -0.28 3.92
N LYS A 65 1.76 0.62 3.42
CA LYS A 65 2.37 1.71 4.19
C LYS A 65 1.32 2.70 4.74
N VAL A 66 0.40 3.15 3.89
CA VAL A 66 -0.62 4.15 4.24
C VAL A 66 -1.64 3.57 5.21
N TYR A 67 -2.06 2.33 5.09
CA TYR A 67 -3.02 1.74 6.03
C TYR A 67 -2.36 1.06 7.22
N ARG A 68 -1.01 1.04 7.28
CA ARG A 68 -0.24 0.25 8.26
C ARG A 68 -0.72 -1.20 8.31
N TRP A 69 -1.13 -1.68 7.15
CA TRP A 69 -1.66 -3.02 6.96
C TRP A 69 -0.55 -3.84 6.34
N ASN A 70 -0.20 -4.96 6.96
CA ASN A 70 0.80 -5.87 6.44
C ASN A 70 0.08 -7.03 5.72
N PRO A 71 0.00 -7.01 4.38
CA PRO A 71 -0.68 -8.08 3.64
C PRO A 71 0.10 -9.41 3.69
N LEU A 72 1.38 -9.38 4.09
CA LEU A 72 2.26 -10.55 4.11
C LEU A 72 2.31 -11.25 5.47
N PHE A 73 2.09 -10.52 6.57
CA PHE A 73 2.25 -11.04 7.92
C PHE A 73 1.01 -10.77 8.78
N SER A 74 0.45 -11.82 9.37
CA SER A 74 -0.67 -11.69 10.31
C SER A 74 -0.20 -11.12 11.65
N LYS A 75 -1.10 -10.43 12.36
CA LYS A 75 -0.82 -9.95 13.72
C LYS A 75 -0.42 -11.08 14.67
N ASP A 76 -0.96 -12.29 14.48
CA ASP A 76 -0.59 -13.46 15.28
C ASP A 76 0.85 -13.91 15.01
N TRP A 77 1.30 -13.83 13.76
CA TRP A 77 2.71 -14.09 13.43
C TRP A 77 3.62 -13.05 14.06
N GLU A 78 3.27 -11.77 13.98
CA GLU A 78 4.04 -10.68 14.60
C GLU A 78 4.13 -10.88 16.12
N ARG A 79 3.01 -11.18 16.79
CA ARG A 79 2.96 -11.44 18.24
C ARG A 79 3.83 -12.62 18.63
N ARG A 80 3.73 -13.76 17.93
CA ARG A 80 4.58 -14.93 18.19
C ARG A 80 6.07 -14.62 18.03
N LYS A 81 6.44 -13.78 17.06
CA LYS A 81 7.83 -13.40 16.86
C LYS A 81 8.34 -12.47 17.95
N ILE A 82 7.54 -11.50 18.40
CA ILE A 82 7.88 -10.67 19.55
C ILE A 82 8.09 -11.54 20.79
N ASP A 83 7.14 -12.43 21.09
CA ASP A 83 7.24 -13.35 22.24
C ASP A 83 8.51 -14.23 22.16
N GLN A 84 8.87 -14.71 20.96
CA GLN A 84 10.12 -15.46 20.75
C GLN A 84 11.38 -14.64 21.01
N PHE A 85 11.43 -13.37 20.62
CA PHE A 85 12.63 -12.55 20.85
C PHE A 85 12.75 -12.12 22.32
N MET A 86 11.64 -11.74 22.95
CA MET A 86 11.60 -11.41 24.37
C MET A 86 12.07 -12.59 25.24
N ASN A 87 11.58 -13.81 24.95
CA ASN A 87 11.96 -15.01 25.72
C ASN A 87 13.38 -15.51 25.41
N ASN A 88 13.95 -15.19 24.24
CA ASN A 88 15.34 -15.55 23.91
C ASN A 88 16.36 -14.53 24.43
N GLU A 89 15.96 -13.28 24.70
CA GLU A 89 16.81 -12.28 25.36
C GLU A 89 16.82 -12.42 26.89
N GLU A 90 15.89 -13.19 27.46
CA GLU A 90 15.85 -13.53 28.90
C GLU A 90 16.69 -14.77 29.28
N LEU A 91 17.49 -15.33 28.34
CA LEU A 91 18.47 -16.41 28.56
C LEU A 91 19.92 -15.92 28.39
#